data_AF-A0A935RWJ6-F1
#
_entry.id   AF-A0A935RWJ6-F1
#
_cell.length_a   1.000
_cell.length_b   1.000
_cell.length_c   1.000
_cell.angle_alpha   90.00
_cell.angle_beta   90.00
_cell.angle_gamma   90.00
#
_symmetry.space_group_name_H-M   'P 1'
#
loop_
_entity.id
_entity.type
_entity.pdbx_description
1 polymer ?
#
loop_
_entity_poly.entity_id
_entity_poly.type
_entity_poly.pdbx_seq_one_letter_code
_entity_poly.pdbx_strand_id
1 'polypeptide(L)'
;MVALKRLKGLEGSEDREWYFHFYGEGQEHVRDEAIRFGVMDKIVLHGRVTRTEAVSALRGAGVTVVITSVLDENSAEDSGIIPGKVFEALGSGVPILLIAPRGSDIEKIGESAESVRLVIGTDIDGITSYFRGHVGHGAKGENSRAAALGPTLSAGLMPCYEG
;
A
#
# COMPACT_ATOMS: atom_id res chain seq x y z
N MET A 1 -3.69 -8.27 -6.04
CA MET A 1 -2.70 -9.29 -6.46
C MET A 1 -2.27 -9.20 -7.93
N VAL A 2 -3.17 -8.99 -8.89
CA VAL A 2 -2.81 -8.93 -10.33
C VAL A 2 -1.65 -7.97 -10.63
N ALA A 3 -1.68 -6.76 -10.08
CA ALA A 3 -0.61 -5.78 -10.27
C ALA A 3 0.75 -6.24 -9.71
N LEU A 4 0.77 -6.92 -8.56
CA LEU A 4 2.00 -7.49 -7.97
C LEU A 4 2.57 -8.62 -8.85
N LYS A 5 1.70 -9.45 -9.45
CA LYS A 5 2.12 -10.46 -10.42
C LYS A 5 2.75 -9.82 -11.66
N ARG A 6 2.15 -8.76 -12.19
CA ARG A 6 2.73 -8.00 -13.31
C ARG A 6 4.09 -7.42 -12.92
N LEU A 7 4.20 -6.82 -11.75
CA LEU A 7 5.46 -6.27 -11.23
C LEU A 7 6.56 -7.34 -11.14
N LYS A 8 6.24 -8.52 -10.58
CA LYS A 8 7.18 -9.67 -10.52
C LYS A 8 7.63 -10.14 -11.91
N GLY A 9 6.73 -10.17 -12.88
CA GLY A 9 7.05 -10.58 -14.26
C GLY A 9 7.95 -9.61 -15.02
N LEU A 10 8.20 -8.41 -14.48
CA LEU A 10 9.03 -7.38 -15.10
C LEU A 10 10.48 -7.36 -14.58
N GLU A 11 10.88 -8.29 -13.69
CA GLU A 11 12.22 -8.38 -13.06
C GLU A 11 13.37 -8.73 -14.05
N GLY A 12 13.21 -8.48 -15.35
CA GLY A 12 14.12 -8.90 -16.42
C GLY A 12 15.25 -7.94 -16.83
N SER A 13 15.46 -6.79 -16.17
CA SER A 13 16.56 -5.90 -16.59
C SER A 13 17.22 -5.01 -15.52
N GLU A 14 16.64 -4.86 -14.33
CA GLU A 14 17.32 -4.29 -13.16
C GLU A 14 16.75 -4.97 -11.92
N ASP A 15 17.57 -5.77 -11.23
CA ASP A 15 17.19 -6.59 -10.08
C ASP A 15 16.87 -5.67 -8.88
N ARG A 16 15.61 -5.24 -8.77
CA ARG A 16 15.12 -4.41 -7.67
C ARG A 16 14.33 -5.30 -6.74
N GLU A 17 14.95 -5.73 -5.66
CA GLU A 17 14.29 -6.52 -4.63
C GLU A 17 13.14 -5.72 -3.99
N TRP A 18 11.96 -6.31 -3.89
CA TRP A 18 10.79 -5.70 -3.26
C TRP A 18 9.97 -6.73 -2.49
N TYR A 19 9.31 -6.27 -1.44
CA TYR A 19 8.38 -7.07 -0.65
C TYR A 19 7.10 -6.29 -0.41
N PHE A 20 5.96 -6.97 -0.44
CA PHE A 20 4.66 -6.45 -0.07
C PHE A 20 4.30 -6.91 1.35
N HIS A 21 4.37 -5.98 2.29
CA HIS A 21 4.07 -6.19 3.69
C HIS A 21 2.58 -5.93 3.94
N PHE A 22 1.87 -6.95 4.41
CA PHE A 22 0.47 -6.86 4.79
C PHE A 22 0.31 -6.84 6.30
N TYR A 23 -0.37 -5.81 6.81
CA TYR A 23 -0.72 -5.64 8.21
C TYR A 23 -2.23 -5.65 8.36
N GLY A 24 -2.73 -6.49 9.26
CA GLY A 24 -4.14 -6.57 9.60
C GLY A 24 -4.73 -7.99 9.58
N GLU A 25 -6.03 -8.04 9.79
CA GLU A 25 -6.85 -9.24 9.68
C GLU A 25 -7.01 -9.67 8.22
N GLY A 26 -7.44 -10.92 7.98
CA GLY A 26 -7.64 -11.45 6.63
C GLY A 26 -6.37 -12.00 5.98
N GLN A 27 -5.34 -12.32 6.77
CA GLN A 27 -4.09 -12.90 6.26
C GLN A 27 -4.31 -14.19 5.46
N GLU A 28 -5.32 -14.99 5.80
CA GLU A 28 -5.67 -16.21 5.06
C GLU A 28 -6.11 -15.88 3.63
N HIS A 29 -7.03 -14.92 3.47
CA HIS A 29 -7.46 -14.47 2.15
C HIS A 29 -6.30 -13.91 1.32
N VAL A 30 -5.45 -13.07 1.93
CA VAL A 30 -4.26 -12.51 1.27
C VAL A 30 -3.28 -13.62 0.87
N ARG A 31 -3.06 -14.61 1.73
CA ARG A 31 -2.20 -15.77 1.46
C ARG A 31 -2.73 -16.58 0.28
N ASP A 32 -4.00 -16.93 0.29
CA ASP A 32 -4.62 -17.76 -0.75
C ASP A 32 -4.52 -17.08 -2.12
N GLU A 33 -4.81 -15.78 -2.18
CA GLU A 33 -4.68 -14.99 -3.39
C GLU A 33 -3.20 -14.84 -3.81
N ALA A 34 -2.27 -14.65 -2.87
CA ALA A 34 -0.84 -14.59 -3.18
C ALA A 34 -0.30 -15.89 -3.78
N ILE A 35 -0.74 -17.05 -3.25
CA ILE A 35 -0.42 -18.38 -3.79
C ILE A 35 -1.02 -18.53 -5.19
N ARG A 36 -2.31 -18.22 -5.35
CA ARG A 36 -3.03 -18.29 -6.63
C ARG A 36 -2.36 -17.47 -7.73
N PHE A 37 -1.82 -16.30 -7.39
CA PHE A 37 -1.13 -15.42 -8.34
C PHE A 37 0.37 -15.69 -8.46
N GLY A 38 0.95 -16.61 -7.68
CA GLY A 38 2.36 -17.00 -7.75
C GLY A 38 3.33 -15.92 -7.25
N VAL A 39 2.89 -15.11 -6.28
CA VAL A 39 3.66 -13.98 -5.71
C VAL A 39 3.98 -14.14 -4.23
N MET A 40 3.66 -15.28 -3.61
CA MET A 40 3.81 -15.51 -2.17
C MET A 40 5.24 -15.25 -1.65
N ASP A 41 6.26 -15.52 -2.46
CA ASP A 41 7.67 -15.22 -2.18
C ASP A 41 7.98 -13.72 -2.01
N LYS A 42 7.08 -12.86 -2.46
CA LYS A 42 7.15 -11.40 -2.32
C LYS A 42 6.19 -10.86 -1.26
N ILE A 43 5.43 -11.70 -0.55
CA ILE A 43 4.44 -11.25 0.44
C ILE A 43 4.91 -11.58 1.85
N VAL A 44 4.87 -10.58 2.75
CA VAL A 44 5.12 -10.74 4.18
C VAL A 44 3.84 -10.43 4.95
N LEU A 45 3.32 -11.39 5.73
CA LEU A 45 2.06 -11.27 6.47
C LEU A 45 2.35 -11.04 7.96
N HIS A 46 2.04 -9.85 8.49
CA HIS A 46 2.33 -9.47 9.89
C HIS A 46 1.17 -9.68 10.86
N GLY A 47 -0.07 -9.69 10.37
CA GLY A 47 -1.26 -9.88 11.21
C GLY A 47 -1.59 -8.60 11.98
N ARG A 48 -2.22 -8.75 13.16
CA ARG A 48 -2.50 -7.61 14.06
C ARG A 48 -1.20 -7.16 14.71
N VAL A 49 -0.94 -5.85 14.64
CA VAL A 49 0.20 -5.18 15.27
C VAL A 49 -0.29 -3.95 16.05
N THR A 50 0.52 -3.45 16.97
CA THR A 50 0.22 -2.20 17.68
C THR A 50 0.23 -1.01 16.73
N ARG A 51 -0.42 0.09 17.15
CA ARG A 51 -0.42 1.35 16.38
C ARG A 51 0.98 1.90 16.12
N THR A 52 1.85 1.77 17.11
CA THR A 52 3.23 2.22 17.00
C THR A 52 4.00 1.42 15.94
N GLU A 53 3.84 0.10 15.90
CA GLU A 53 4.47 -0.77 14.90
C GLU A 53 3.94 -0.49 13.50
N ALA A 54 2.62 -0.36 13.38
CA ALA A 54 1.92 0.05 12.17
C ALA A 54 2.49 1.35 11.57
N VAL A 55 2.52 2.43 12.36
CA VAL A 55 3.04 3.73 11.92
C VAL A 55 4.54 3.67 11.61
N SER A 56 5.31 2.89 12.38
CA SER A 56 6.74 2.69 12.11
C SER A 56 6.97 1.97 10.77
N ALA A 57 6.15 0.97 10.45
CA ALA A 57 6.20 0.28 9.17
C ALA A 57 5.85 1.21 7.99
N LEU A 58 4.85 2.10 8.14
CA LEU A 58 4.52 3.11 7.12
C LEU A 58 5.70 4.02 6.83
N ARG A 59 6.39 4.52 7.87
CA ARG A 59 7.55 5.41 7.73
C ARG A 59 8.78 4.74 7.09
N GLY A 60 8.89 3.42 7.22
CA GLY A 60 9.97 2.63 6.61
C GLY A 60 9.67 2.13 5.19
N ALA A 61 8.43 2.30 4.71
CA ALA A 61 8.03 1.81 3.40
C ALA A 61 8.52 2.74 2.27
N GLY A 62 8.91 2.15 1.13
CA GLY A 62 9.14 2.90 -0.11
C GLY A 62 7.84 3.37 -0.75
N VAL A 63 6.74 2.64 -0.53
CA VAL A 63 5.37 3.04 -0.88
C VAL A 63 4.40 2.54 0.19
N THR A 64 3.48 3.41 0.58
CA THR A 64 2.30 3.04 1.37
C THR A 64 1.11 2.86 0.44
N VAL A 65 0.38 1.75 0.58
CA VAL A 65 -0.88 1.50 -0.14
C VAL A 65 -2.03 1.60 0.84
N VAL A 66 -2.97 2.50 0.54
CA VAL A 66 -4.23 2.64 1.26
C VAL A 66 -5.35 2.26 0.32
N ILE A 67 -6.15 1.27 0.71
CA ILE A 67 -7.31 0.82 -0.05
C ILE A 67 -8.55 1.17 0.76
N THR A 68 -9.41 2.04 0.24
CA THR A 68 -10.66 2.41 0.89
C THR A 68 -11.83 1.63 0.32
N SER A 69 -11.79 1.35 -0.99
CA SER A 69 -12.65 0.37 -1.65
C SER A 69 -12.02 -0.04 -2.99
N VAL A 70 -12.36 -1.23 -3.48
CA VAL A 70 -11.96 -1.73 -4.80
C VAL A 70 -13.07 -1.58 -5.85
N LEU A 71 -14.21 -1.01 -5.47
CA LEU A 71 -15.30 -0.68 -6.39
C LEU A 71 -14.93 0.53 -7.26
N ASP A 72 -15.57 0.62 -8.43
CA ASP A 72 -15.30 1.72 -9.39
C ASP A 72 -16.02 3.02 -9.02
N GLU A 73 -17.20 2.92 -8.42
CA GLU A 73 -18.06 4.05 -8.05
C GLU A 73 -18.35 4.05 -6.55
N ASN A 74 -18.46 5.25 -5.96
CA ASN A 74 -18.74 5.38 -4.55
C ASN A 74 -20.21 5.05 -4.29
N SER A 75 -20.49 4.22 -3.28
CA SER A 75 -21.87 4.02 -2.84
C SER A 75 -22.35 5.26 -2.06
N ALA A 76 -23.65 5.57 -2.10
CA ALA A 76 -24.19 6.69 -1.33
C ALA A 76 -24.01 6.51 0.19
N GLU A 77 -23.82 5.26 0.65
CA GLU A 77 -23.59 4.90 2.05
C GLU A 77 -22.13 5.14 2.50
N ASP A 78 -21.18 5.19 1.56
CA ASP A 78 -19.76 5.45 1.81
C ASP A 78 -19.38 6.94 1.60
N SER A 79 -20.35 7.80 1.27
CA SER A 79 -20.17 9.25 1.16
C SER A 79 -19.96 9.88 2.54
N GLY A 80 -18.89 10.68 2.70
CA GLY A 80 -18.63 11.46 3.91
C GLY A 80 -17.74 10.81 4.97
N ILE A 81 -17.30 9.56 4.82
CA ILE A 81 -16.36 8.92 5.77
C ILE A 81 -14.96 8.85 5.16
N ILE A 82 -14.07 9.74 5.59
CA ILE A 82 -12.63 9.61 5.33
C ILE A 82 -12.04 8.76 6.48
N PRO A 83 -11.53 7.54 6.23
CA PRO A 83 -10.94 6.74 7.28
C PRO A 83 -9.73 7.46 7.88
N GLY A 84 -9.62 7.51 9.22
CA GLY A 84 -8.47 8.10 9.93
C GLY A 84 -7.10 7.58 9.44
N LYS A 85 -7.08 6.37 8.87
CA LYS A 85 -5.91 5.71 8.27
C LYS A 85 -5.29 6.48 7.11
N VAL A 86 -6.09 7.23 6.35
CA VAL A 86 -5.58 8.09 5.27
C VAL A 86 -4.68 9.17 5.87
N PHE A 87 -5.08 9.77 7.01
CA PHE A 87 -4.29 10.79 7.69
C PHE A 87 -3.03 10.22 8.35
N GLU A 88 -3.06 8.98 8.85
CA GLU A 88 -1.86 8.31 9.35
C GLU A 88 -0.84 8.05 8.24
N ALA A 89 -1.32 7.63 7.06
CA ALA A 89 -0.46 7.50 5.88
C ALA A 89 0.11 8.84 5.44
N LEU A 90 -0.70 9.91 5.36
CA LEU A 90 -0.24 11.26 5.02
C LEU A 90 0.88 11.74 5.96
N GLY A 91 0.75 11.47 7.26
CA GLY A 91 1.76 11.82 8.26
C GLY A 91 3.06 11.00 8.21
N SER A 92 3.16 9.99 7.34
CA SER A 92 4.37 9.15 7.20
C SER A 92 5.45 9.80 6.34
N GLY A 93 5.09 10.74 5.46
CA GLY A 93 6.02 11.40 4.54
C GLY A 93 6.53 10.51 3.39
N VAL A 94 5.99 9.29 3.23
CA VAL A 94 6.34 8.40 2.13
C VAL A 94 5.32 8.51 0.99
N PRO A 95 5.67 8.12 -0.24
CA PRO A 95 4.71 8.07 -1.35
C PRO A 95 3.52 7.15 -1.04
N ILE A 96 2.30 7.64 -1.32
CA ILE A 96 1.06 6.93 -1.04
C ILE A 96 0.34 6.60 -2.35
N LEU A 97 0.08 5.32 -2.57
CA LEU A 97 -0.90 4.85 -3.55
C LEU A 97 -2.25 4.70 -2.86
N LEU A 98 -3.20 5.56 -3.21
CA LEU A 98 -4.56 5.54 -2.69
C LEU A 98 -5.48 4.90 -3.72
N ILE A 99 -6.09 3.79 -3.35
CA ILE A 99 -7.06 3.05 -4.18
C ILE A 99 -8.45 3.33 -3.65
N ALA A 100 -9.23 4.10 -4.42
CA ALA A 100 -10.58 4.49 -4.04
C ALA A 100 -11.48 4.62 -5.29
N PRO A 101 -12.81 4.48 -5.11
CA PRO A 101 -13.78 4.70 -6.18
C PRO A 101 -13.81 6.17 -6.63
N ARG A 102 -14.30 6.37 -7.85
CA ARG A 102 -14.53 7.71 -8.40
C ARG A 102 -15.60 8.46 -7.61
N GLY A 103 -15.43 9.77 -7.49
CA GLY A 103 -16.35 10.67 -6.78
C GLY A 103 -16.35 10.49 -5.26
N SER A 104 -15.36 9.81 -4.69
CA SER A 104 -15.20 9.72 -3.23
C SER A 104 -14.68 11.03 -2.64
N ASP A 105 -15.03 11.34 -1.38
CA ASP A 105 -14.49 12.54 -0.70
C ASP A 105 -12.96 12.50 -0.53
N ILE A 106 -12.38 11.31 -0.62
CA ILE A 106 -10.95 11.04 -0.65
C ILE A 106 -10.27 11.60 -1.91
N GLU A 107 -10.99 11.82 -3.02
CA GLU A 107 -10.40 12.43 -4.22
C GLU A 107 -9.79 13.80 -3.91
N LYS A 108 -10.47 14.60 -3.09
CA LYS A 108 -9.99 15.92 -2.64
C LYS A 108 -8.65 15.82 -1.91
N ILE A 109 -8.40 14.73 -1.18
CA ILE A 109 -7.12 14.47 -0.50
C ILE A 109 -6.04 14.20 -1.54
N GLY A 110 -6.31 13.33 -2.51
CA GLY A 110 -5.37 13.00 -3.58
C GLY A 110 -5.01 14.19 -4.46
N GLU A 111 -5.93 15.13 -4.67
CA GLU A 111 -5.67 16.37 -5.40
C GLU A 111 -4.82 17.37 -4.59
N SER A 112 -4.97 17.37 -3.27
CA SER A 112 -4.31 18.34 -2.38
C SER A 112 -2.90 17.95 -1.92
N ALA A 113 -2.55 16.67 -1.99
CA ALA A 113 -1.30 16.14 -1.44
C ALA A 113 -0.38 15.59 -2.54
N GLU A 114 0.77 16.23 -2.75
CA GLU A 114 1.76 15.85 -3.76
C GLU A 114 2.28 14.41 -3.59
N SER A 115 2.33 13.92 -2.35
CA SER A 115 2.76 12.56 -2.04
C SER A 115 1.70 11.48 -2.33
N VAL A 116 0.48 11.85 -2.72
CA VAL A 116 -0.63 10.92 -2.93
C VAL A 116 -0.92 10.74 -4.41
N ARG A 117 -0.93 9.49 -4.87
CA ARG A 117 -1.47 9.09 -6.16
C ARG A 117 -2.80 8.38 -5.95
N LEU A 118 -3.88 8.97 -6.44
CA LEU A 118 -5.18 8.31 -6.52
C LEU A 118 -5.27 7.44 -7.78
N VAL A 119 -5.76 6.20 -7.62
CA VAL A 119 -6.14 5.28 -8.70
C VAL A 119 -7.44 4.55 -8.32
N ILE A 120 -8.17 4.07 -9.33
CA ILE A 120 -9.33 3.20 -9.12
C ILE A 120 -8.87 1.74 -8.98
N GLY A 121 -9.65 0.91 -8.28
CA GLY A 121 -9.29 -0.49 -8.00
C GLY A 121 -9.07 -1.35 -9.25
N THR A 122 -9.74 -1.01 -10.34
CA THR A 122 -9.65 -1.70 -11.63
C THR A 122 -8.50 -1.21 -12.52
N ASP A 123 -7.83 -0.10 -12.20
CA ASP A 123 -6.70 0.44 -12.96
C ASP A 123 -5.40 -0.31 -12.63
N ILE A 124 -5.34 -1.57 -13.05
CA ILE A 124 -4.20 -2.46 -12.79
C ILE A 124 -2.91 -1.90 -13.41
N ASP A 125 -3.00 -1.22 -14.56
CA ASP A 125 -1.85 -0.63 -15.23
C ASP A 125 -1.32 0.60 -14.48
N GLY A 126 -2.22 1.46 -14.00
CA GLY A 126 -1.87 2.59 -13.13
C GLY A 126 -1.20 2.14 -11.83
N ILE A 127 -1.78 1.12 -11.15
CA ILE A 127 -1.20 0.52 -9.94
C ILE A 127 0.21 -0.05 -10.24
N THR A 128 0.35 -0.83 -11.31
CA THR A 128 1.63 -1.46 -11.68
C THR A 128 2.69 -0.41 -12.04
N SER A 129 2.32 0.60 -12.82
CA SER A 129 3.22 1.68 -13.22
C SER A 129 3.66 2.52 -12.02
N TYR A 130 2.75 2.77 -11.07
CA TYR A 130 3.08 3.48 -9.84
C TYR A 130 4.10 2.71 -8.99
N PHE A 131 3.88 1.41 -8.78
CA PHE A 131 4.86 0.57 -8.07
C PHE A 131 6.22 0.59 -8.76
N ARG A 132 6.26 0.41 -10.09
CA ARG A 132 7.53 0.45 -10.83
C ARG A 132 8.29 1.77 -10.66
N GLY A 133 7.59 2.90 -10.59
CA GLY A 133 8.22 4.22 -10.38
C GLY A 133 8.89 4.36 -9.02
N HIS A 134 8.41 3.64 -8.00
CA HIS A 134 8.80 3.85 -6.61
C HIS A 134 9.60 2.68 -6.01
N VAL A 135 9.47 1.47 -6.56
CA VAL A 135 10.28 0.32 -6.18
C VAL A 135 11.73 0.53 -6.66
N GLY A 136 12.67 0.48 -5.72
CA GLY A 136 14.11 0.69 -5.94
C GLY A 136 14.65 2.08 -5.57
N HIS A 137 13.80 3.04 -5.23
CA HIS A 137 14.22 4.29 -4.60
C HIS A 137 14.23 4.11 -3.08
N GLY A 138 15.17 3.31 -2.57
CA GLY A 138 15.41 3.23 -1.12
C GLY A 138 15.63 4.64 -0.57
N ALA A 139 15.00 4.93 0.57
CA ALA A 139 15.09 6.22 1.26
C ALA A 139 16.55 6.69 1.32
N LYS A 140 16.90 7.72 0.55
CA LYS A 140 18.15 8.44 0.69
C LYS A 140 18.00 9.37 1.89
N GLY A 141 18.03 8.79 3.09
CA GLY A 141 17.81 9.50 4.34
C GLY A 141 18.48 8.76 5.50
N GLU A 142 19.53 9.38 6.02
CA GLU A 142 20.34 8.94 7.16
C GLU A 142 19.45 8.68 8.39
N ASN A 143 19.18 7.41 8.71
CA ASN A 143 18.95 7.00 10.09
C ASN A 143 19.21 5.51 10.28
N SER A 144 20.44 5.22 10.68
CA SER A 144 20.98 3.93 11.04
C SER A 144 20.30 3.39 12.30
N ARG A 145 19.12 2.76 12.14
CA ARG A 145 18.55 1.76 13.07
C ARG A 145 17.33 0.98 12.54
N ALA A 146 16.76 1.37 11.40
CA ALA A 146 15.65 0.63 10.74
C ALA A 146 16.11 -0.22 9.53
N ALA A 147 17.42 -0.45 9.37
CA ALA A 147 18.04 -1.04 8.18
C ALA A 147 17.90 -2.57 8.06
N ALA A 148 16.71 -3.14 8.30
CA ALA A 148 16.47 -4.58 8.16
C ALA A 148 15.45 -4.96 7.07
N LEU A 149 14.78 -3.98 6.45
CA LEU A 149 13.79 -4.24 5.41
C LEU A 149 14.21 -3.47 4.16
N GLY A 150 14.45 -4.18 3.06
CA GLY A 150 14.80 -3.60 1.77
C GLY A 150 13.69 -2.70 1.19
N PRO A 151 13.69 -2.40 -0.12
CA PRO A 151 12.65 -1.59 -0.75
C PRO A 151 11.26 -2.20 -0.50
N THR A 152 10.49 -1.59 0.42
CA THR A 152 9.27 -2.21 0.94
C THR A 152 8.03 -1.52 0.38
N LEU A 153 7.16 -2.29 -0.27
CA LEU A 153 5.77 -1.92 -0.48
C LEU A 153 5.00 -2.32 0.78
N SER A 154 4.33 -1.40 1.45
CA SER A 154 3.50 -1.72 2.62
C SER A 154 2.05 -1.43 2.29
N ALA A 155 1.17 -2.40 2.48
CA ALA A 155 -0.27 -2.20 2.44
C ALA A 155 -0.88 -2.61 3.77
N GLY A 156 -1.50 -1.65 4.45
CA GLY A 156 -2.27 -1.93 5.65
C GLY A 156 -3.75 -1.84 5.36
N LEU A 157 -4.47 -2.97 5.41
CA LEU A 157 -5.87 -2.95 5.80
C LEU A 157 -5.89 -3.11 7.32
N MET A 158 -5.55 -2.05 8.03
CA MET A 158 -5.43 -2.11 9.49
C MET A 158 -6.81 -2.29 10.13
N PRO A 159 -7.05 -3.30 10.97
CA PRO A 159 -8.24 -3.35 11.80
C PRO A 159 -8.14 -2.29 12.91
N CYS A 160 -9.28 -1.85 13.41
CA CYS A 160 -9.36 -0.91 14.52
C CYS A 160 -8.54 -1.41 15.71
N TYR A 161 -7.70 -0.54 16.26
CA TYR A 161 -6.95 -0.83 17.49
C TYR A 161 -7.93 -1.09 18.64
N GLU A 162 -7.71 -2.15 19.41
CA GLU A 162 -8.26 -2.21 20.76
C GLU A 162 -7.42 -1.27 21.63
N GLY A 163 -8.09 -0.29 22.23
CA GLY A 163 -7.49 0.73 23.09
C GLY A 163 -7.12 0.21 24.47
#